data_AF-A0A7X5FCB1-F1
#
_entry.id   AF-A0A7X5FCB1-F1
#
_cell.length_a   1.000
_cell.length_b   1.000
_cell.length_c   1.000
_cell.angle_alpha   90.00
_cell.angle_beta   90.00
_cell.angle_gamma   90.00
#
_symmetry.space_group_name_H-M   'P 1'
#
loop_
_entity.id
_entity.type
_entity.pdbx_description
1 polymer ?
#
loop_
_entity_poly.entity_id
_entity_poly.type
_entity_poly.pdbx_seq_one_letter_code
_entity_poly.pdbx_strand_id
1 'polypeptide(L)'
;MKKGFTLIELLVVISINKTDRHNIAFDSCGESDASGLGCNEGTTWKEAKDLCESVGARLCTIEETENNIPRGTGCGFDSDMVWTMSPCESGMYIREGNYDSNWDRYCQKDLNDTTANGGKYSGNNIAVRCCADDY
;
A
#
# COMPACT_ATOMS: atom_id res chain seq x y z
N MET A 1 30.06 -26.56 31.71
CA MET A 1 29.00 -26.68 32.73
C MET A 1 27.81 -25.89 32.24
N LYS A 2 26.84 -26.57 31.59
CA LYS A 2 25.69 -25.95 30.93
C LYS A 2 24.64 -25.68 32.01
N LYS A 3 24.40 -24.40 32.34
CA LYS A 3 23.40 -24.00 33.35
C LYS A 3 22.03 -24.43 32.83
N GLY A 4 21.30 -25.18 33.66
CA GLY A 4 20.00 -25.74 33.35
C GLY A 4 18.96 -24.65 33.16
N PHE A 5 18.33 -24.65 31.99
CA PHE A 5 17.16 -23.85 31.68
C PHE A 5 15.97 -24.44 32.46
N THR A 6 15.40 -23.64 33.37
CA THR A 6 14.17 -23.96 34.09
C THR A 6 13.00 -24.12 33.10
N LEU A 7 12.10 -25.08 33.34
CA LEU A 7 10.92 -25.39 32.50
C LEU A 7 10.01 -24.19 32.16
N ILE A 8 10.13 -23.09 32.90
CA ILE A 8 9.43 -21.83 32.66
C ILE A 8 10.04 -21.05 31.46
N GLU A 9 11.35 -21.16 31.22
CA GLU A 9 11.98 -20.51 30.06
C GLU A 9 11.68 -21.26 28.76
N LEU A 10 11.37 -22.56 28.81
CA LEU A 10 11.00 -23.33 27.61
C LEU A 10 9.61 -22.94 27.08
N LEU A 11 8.67 -22.53 27.94
CA LEU A 11 7.33 -22.11 27.50
C LEU A 11 7.33 -20.80 26.72
N VAL A 12 8.30 -19.91 26.96
CA VAL A 12 8.49 -18.70 26.13
C VAL A 12 8.97 -19.09 24.72
N VAL A 13 9.71 -20.20 24.58
CA VAL A 13 10.20 -20.69 23.28
C VAL A 13 9.25 -21.68 22.59
N ILE A 14 8.25 -22.24 23.28
CA ILE A 14 7.27 -23.18 22.71
C ILE A 14 6.02 -22.44 22.21
N SER A 15 5.77 -21.19 22.62
CA SER A 15 4.69 -20.38 22.03
C SER A 15 5.00 -19.88 20.60
N ILE A 16 6.23 -19.97 20.11
CA ILE A 16 6.54 -19.79 18.68
C ILE A 16 6.24 -21.06 17.85
N ASN A 17 5.32 -21.91 18.30
CA ASN A 17 4.73 -22.98 17.50
C ASN A 17 3.62 -22.42 16.60
N LYS A 18 3.98 -22.05 15.36
CA LYS A 18 3.20 -22.26 14.12
C LYS A 18 1.69 -21.98 14.12
N THR A 19 1.19 -21.08 14.97
CA THR A 19 -0.20 -20.60 14.90
C THR A 19 -0.36 -19.15 15.38
N ASP A 20 0.73 -18.37 15.37
CA ASP A 20 0.68 -16.90 15.36
C ASP A 20 0.74 -16.37 13.92
N ARG A 21 0.02 -17.05 13.02
CA ARG A 21 -0.39 -16.49 11.72
C ARG A 21 -1.61 -15.59 11.90
N HIS A 22 -1.63 -14.77 12.96
CA HIS A 22 -2.54 -13.63 13.05
C HIS A 22 -2.01 -12.53 12.13
N ASN A 23 -2.22 -12.78 10.84
CA ASN A 23 -2.67 -11.81 9.87
C ASN A 23 -1.74 -10.62 9.57
N ILE A 24 -0.42 -10.84 9.56
CA ILE A 24 0.42 -10.01 8.69
C ILE A 24 0.19 -10.50 7.26
N ALA A 25 -0.47 -9.67 6.44
CA ALA A 25 -0.71 -9.92 5.03
C ALA A 25 0.65 -10.00 4.31
N PHE A 26 1.27 -11.18 4.32
CA PHE A 26 2.54 -11.45 3.64
C PHE A 26 2.32 -12.12 2.27
N ASP A 27 1.11 -11.99 1.72
CA ASP A 27 0.75 -12.42 0.35
C ASP A 27 -0.31 -11.49 -0.29
N SER A 28 -0.59 -10.33 0.31
CA SER A 28 -1.47 -9.32 -0.29
C SER A 28 -0.70 -8.01 -0.36
N CYS A 29 0.14 -7.91 -1.37
CA CYS A 29 0.73 -6.66 -1.79
C CYS A 29 -0.43 -5.71 -2.14
N GLY A 30 -0.51 -4.51 -1.53
CA GLY A 30 -1.50 -3.51 -1.93
C GLY A 30 -2.83 -3.45 -1.21
N GLU A 31 -3.02 -4.04 -0.03
CA GLU A 31 -4.23 -3.86 0.78
C GLU A 31 -4.51 -2.42 1.18
N SER A 32 -5.56 -1.84 0.57
CA SER A 32 -6.18 -0.60 1.02
C SER A 32 -6.91 -0.80 2.36
N ASP A 33 -7.39 -2.02 2.63
CA ASP A 33 -8.04 -2.40 3.89
C ASP A 33 -7.11 -3.08 4.90
N ALA A 34 -5.79 -3.01 4.70
CA ALA A 34 -4.83 -3.63 5.61
C ALA A 34 -5.08 -3.15 7.05
N SER A 35 -5.02 -4.06 8.01
CA SER A 35 -5.24 -3.75 9.43
C SER A 35 -4.26 -2.65 9.87
N GLY A 36 -4.77 -1.42 10.04
CA GLY A 36 -3.98 -0.25 10.41
C GLY A 36 -3.90 0.86 9.34
N LEU A 37 -4.20 0.58 8.07
CA LEU A 37 -4.30 1.58 7.01
C LEU A 37 -5.74 2.11 6.90
N GLY A 38 -6.71 1.25 6.61
CA GLY A 38 -8.09 1.66 6.31
C GLY A 38 -8.24 2.37 4.96
N CYS A 39 -9.48 2.53 4.50
CA CYS A 39 -9.82 3.17 3.22
C CYS A 39 -9.54 4.68 3.21
N ASN A 40 -8.29 5.06 2.99
CA ASN A 40 -7.89 6.46 2.87
C ASN A 40 -7.98 6.95 1.43
N GLU A 41 -8.73 8.03 1.24
CA GLU A 41 -8.87 8.80 0.01
C GLU A 41 -8.78 10.30 0.31
N GLY A 42 -8.47 11.10 -0.70
CA GLY A 42 -8.37 12.54 -0.55
C GLY A 42 -7.13 12.95 0.24
N THR A 43 -6.03 12.22 0.06
CA THR A 43 -4.75 12.50 0.72
C THR A 43 -3.80 13.23 -0.20
N THR A 44 -2.92 14.04 0.36
CA THR A 44 -1.72 14.51 -0.35
C THR A 44 -0.76 13.35 -0.61
N TRP A 45 0.20 13.52 -1.54
CA TRP A 45 1.21 12.49 -1.79
C TRP A 45 2.03 12.18 -0.54
N LYS A 46 2.33 13.21 0.26
CA LYS A 46 3.10 13.07 1.49
C LYS A 46 2.33 12.28 2.54
N GLU A 47 1.06 12.58 2.75
CA GLU A 47 0.22 11.81 3.68
C GLU A 47 0.07 10.36 3.23
N ALA A 48 -0.14 10.12 1.93
CA ALA A 48 -0.21 8.78 1.38
C ALA A 48 1.08 7.98 1.61
N LYS A 49 2.24 8.62 1.44
CA LYS A 49 3.54 8.04 1.73
C LYS A 49 3.72 7.73 3.21
N ASP A 50 3.46 8.71 4.07
CA ASP A 50 3.63 8.57 5.52
C ASP A 50 2.69 7.48 6.09
N LEU A 51 1.48 7.33 5.52
CA LEU A 51 0.56 6.24 5.85
C LEU A 51 1.16 4.86 5.51
N CYS A 52 1.68 4.67 4.30
CA CYS A 52 2.31 3.41 3.93
C CYS A 52 3.53 3.09 4.79
N GLU A 53 4.38 4.10 5.06
CA GLU A 53 5.56 3.93 5.90
C GLU A 53 5.19 3.59 7.36
N SER A 54 4.03 4.04 7.85
CA SER A 54 3.56 3.75 9.21
C SER A 54 3.28 2.27 9.47
N VAL A 55 3.00 1.49 8.42
CA VAL A 55 2.77 0.03 8.49
C VAL A 55 3.95 -0.78 7.97
N GLY A 56 5.10 -0.15 7.73
CA GLY A 56 6.28 -0.82 7.19
C GLY A 56 6.17 -1.18 5.70
N ALA A 57 5.33 -0.45 4.96
CA ALA A 57 5.18 -0.57 3.52
C ALA A 57 5.63 0.73 2.83
N ARG A 58 5.46 0.80 1.51
CA ARG A 58 5.71 2.02 0.72
C ARG A 58 4.58 2.26 -0.27
N LEU A 59 4.51 3.45 -0.85
CA LEU A 59 3.67 3.67 -2.02
C LEU A 59 4.13 2.76 -3.16
N CYS A 60 3.18 2.19 -3.89
CA CYS A 60 3.48 1.38 -5.06
C CYS A 60 4.18 2.21 -6.14
N THR A 61 5.08 1.60 -6.88
CA THR A 61 5.58 2.14 -8.15
C THR A 61 4.51 1.99 -9.23
N ILE A 62 4.63 2.75 -10.31
CA ILE A 62 3.76 2.62 -11.47
C ILE A 62 3.82 1.21 -12.04
N GLU A 63 5.01 0.60 -12.11
CA GLU A 63 5.21 -0.77 -12.63
C GLU A 63 4.48 -1.82 -11.76
N GLU A 64 4.48 -1.64 -10.43
CA GLU A 64 3.75 -2.53 -9.54
C GLU A 64 2.23 -2.38 -9.69
N THR A 65 1.75 -1.14 -9.80
CA THR A 65 0.33 -0.93 -10.12
C THR A 65 -0.02 -1.51 -11.49
N GLU A 66 0.89 -1.47 -12.47
CA GLU A 66 0.68 -2.01 -13.83
C GLU A 66 0.57 -3.54 -13.83
N ASN A 67 1.32 -4.21 -12.96
CA ASN A 67 1.28 -5.66 -12.81
C ASN A 67 0.10 -6.16 -11.95
N ASN A 68 -0.85 -5.30 -11.58
CA ASN A 68 -1.98 -5.61 -10.70
C ASN A 68 -1.56 -6.23 -9.36
N ILE A 69 -0.34 -5.93 -8.92
CA ILE A 69 0.15 -6.32 -7.59
C ILE A 69 -0.84 -5.84 -6.53
N PRO A 70 -1.38 -4.61 -6.55
CA PRO A 70 -2.28 -4.13 -5.50
C PRO A 70 -3.78 -4.32 -5.78
N ARG A 71 -4.19 -5.34 -6.55
CA ARG A 71 -5.57 -5.51 -7.02
C ARG A 71 -6.41 -6.38 -6.07
N GLY A 72 -7.68 -5.99 -5.87
CA GLY A 72 -8.67 -6.82 -5.16
C GLY A 72 -8.54 -6.81 -3.64
N THR A 73 -7.93 -5.76 -3.11
CA THR A 73 -7.42 -5.68 -1.74
C THR A 73 -8.27 -4.76 -0.85
N GLY A 74 -9.58 -4.75 -1.11
CA GLY A 74 -10.56 -3.98 -0.34
C GLY A 74 -10.65 -2.48 -0.69
N CYS A 75 -11.60 -1.79 -0.06
CA CYS A 75 -12.01 -0.38 -0.24
C CYS A 75 -12.69 0.06 -1.55
N GLY A 76 -12.63 -0.71 -2.63
CA GLY A 76 -13.27 -0.33 -3.89
C GLY A 76 -12.50 0.73 -4.71
N PHE A 77 -11.27 1.05 -4.31
CA PHE A 77 -10.37 1.97 -5.04
C PHE A 77 -9.84 1.42 -6.37
N ASP A 78 -10.34 0.27 -6.80
CA ASP A 78 -10.06 -0.33 -8.10
C ASP A 78 -10.46 0.62 -9.24
N SER A 79 -11.50 1.44 -9.05
CA SER A 79 -11.92 2.47 -10.01
C SER A 79 -11.40 3.89 -9.70
N ASP A 80 -10.58 4.04 -8.66
CA ASP A 80 -10.08 5.33 -8.20
C ASP A 80 -8.60 5.53 -8.54
N MET A 81 -8.20 6.78 -8.58
CA MET A 81 -6.81 7.16 -8.80
C MET A 81 -6.02 6.94 -7.51
N VAL A 82 -4.91 6.21 -7.58
CA VAL A 82 -4.02 5.99 -6.44
C VAL A 82 -2.71 6.72 -6.62
N TRP A 83 -2.13 7.17 -5.51
CA TRP A 83 -0.77 7.71 -5.49
C TRP A 83 0.27 6.62 -5.77
N THR A 84 1.28 6.96 -6.57
CA THR A 84 2.46 6.12 -6.76
C THR A 84 3.72 6.84 -6.29
N MET A 85 4.80 6.09 -6.05
CA MET A 85 6.13 6.65 -5.80
C MET A 85 6.94 6.87 -7.09
N SER A 86 6.37 6.60 -8.26
CA SER A 86 7.08 6.76 -9.53
C SER A 86 7.06 8.23 -9.97
N PRO A 87 8.23 8.87 -10.11
CA PRO A 87 8.29 10.26 -10.53
C PRO A 87 7.91 10.42 -12.00
N CYS A 88 7.28 11.55 -12.30
CA CYS A 88 7.08 12.08 -13.64
C CYS A 88 7.80 13.43 -13.78
N GLU A 89 7.70 14.10 -14.93
CA GLU A 89 8.47 15.32 -15.27
C GLU A 89 8.61 16.33 -14.12
N SER A 90 7.52 16.63 -13.42
CA SER A 90 7.46 17.64 -12.35
C SER A 90 6.58 17.22 -11.17
N GLY A 91 6.44 15.91 -10.94
CA GLY A 91 5.50 15.39 -9.94
C GLY A 91 5.56 13.88 -9.79
N MET A 92 4.45 13.28 -9.41
CA MET A 92 4.31 11.83 -9.21
C MET A 92 3.18 11.29 -10.08
N TYR A 93 3.33 10.06 -10.58
CA TYR A 93 2.24 9.43 -11.30
C TYR A 93 1.09 9.06 -10.36
N ILE A 94 -0.13 9.32 -10.81
CA ILE A 94 -1.36 8.75 -10.28
C ILE A 94 -1.96 7.84 -11.35
N ARG A 95 -2.64 6.76 -10.93
CA ARG A 95 -3.24 5.79 -11.86
C ARG A 95 -4.45 5.08 -11.24
N GLU A 96 -5.34 4.58 -12.08
CA GLU A 96 -6.47 3.75 -11.65
C GLU A 96 -6.01 2.42 -11.02
N GLY A 97 -6.71 1.98 -9.96
CA GLY A 97 -6.39 0.76 -9.21
C GLY A 97 -6.62 -0.57 -9.96
N ASN A 98 -7.46 -0.62 -10.99
CA ASN A 98 -7.79 -1.81 -11.79
C ASN A 98 -7.42 -1.63 -13.26
N TYR A 99 -6.62 -2.56 -13.79
CA TYR A 99 -6.19 -2.59 -15.19
C TYR A 99 -7.34 -3.04 -16.12
N ASP A 100 -8.30 -2.16 -16.40
CA ASP A 100 -9.24 -2.33 -17.51
C ASP A 100 -8.88 -1.38 -18.66
N SER A 101 -7.71 -1.63 -19.26
CA SER A 101 -7.39 -1.23 -20.65
C SER A 101 -7.45 0.27 -21.00
N ASN A 102 -6.84 1.15 -20.22
CA ASN A 102 -6.34 2.40 -20.77
C ASN A 102 -5.10 2.89 -20.02
N TRP A 103 -4.12 3.43 -20.75
CA TRP A 103 -2.81 3.89 -20.26
C TRP A 103 -2.91 5.21 -19.47
N ASP A 104 -3.97 5.39 -18.70
CA ASP A 104 -4.36 6.61 -18.01
C ASP A 104 -3.54 6.78 -16.72
N ARG A 105 -2.21 6.88 -16.89
CA ARG A 105 -1.31 7.44 -15.88
C ARG A 105 -1.26 8.96 -16.07
N TYR A 106 -1.52 9.69 -15.02
CA TYR A 106 -1.48 11.15 -15.05
C TYR A 106 -0.33 11.63 -14.16
N CYS A 107 0.41 12.61 -14.67
CA CYS A 107 1.46 13.26 -13.90
C CYS A 107 0.82 14.31 -13.00
N GLN A 108 0.67 14.00 -11.72
CA GLN A 108 0.15 14.93 -10.72
C GLN A 108 1.30 15.82 -10.25
N LYS A 109 1.25 17.10 -10.67
CA LYS A 109 2.31 18.08 -10.41
C LYS A 109 2.19 18.72 -9.04
N ASP A 110 0.96 18.97 -8.59
CA ASP A 110 0.71 19.47 -7.24
C ASP A 110 0.55 18.28 -6.28
N LEU A 111 1.60 18.01 -5.52
CA LEU A 111 1.63 16.91 -4.55
C LEU A 111 0.78 17.19 -3.30
N ASN A 112 0.29 18.43 -3.14
CA ASN A 112 -0.65 18.80 -2.08
C ASN A 112 -2.11 18.77 -2.55
N ASP A 113 -2.36 18.54 -3.84
CA ASP A 113 -3.71 18.35 -4.35
C ASP A 113 -4.19 16.94 -4.01
N THR A 114 -5.31 16.87 -3.31
CA THR A 114 -5.94 15.62 -2.89
C THR A 114 -6.83 15.02 -3.97
N THR A 115 -7.02 15.73 -5.08
CA THR A 115 -7.85 15.34 -6.20
C THR A 115 -7.03 15.15 -7.47
N ALA A 116 -7.41 14.19 -8.31
CA ALA A 116 -6.67 13.89 -9.53
C ALA A 116 -6.79 15.04 -10.54
N ASN A 117 -5.65 15.43 -11.12
CA ASN A 117 -5.59 16.40 -12.23
C ASN A 117 -5.28 15.68 -13.55
N GLY A 118 -6.26 14.97 -14.09
CA GLY A 118 -6.04 14.27 -15.34
C GLY A 118 -7.21 13.40 -15.83
N GLY A 119 -7.61 13.63 -17.08
CA GLY A 119 -8.52 12.77 -17.82
C GLY A 119 -9.91 12.62 -17.21
N LYS A 120 -10.46 11.40 -17.32
CA LYS A 120 -11.80 11.03 -16.85
C LYS A 120 -11.98 11.19 -15.34
N TYR A 121 -10.91 11.12 -14.56
CA TYR A 121 -10.94 11.10 -13.09
C TYR A 121 -10.67 12.48 -12.48
N SER A 122 -10.64 13.54 -13.29
CA SER A 122 -10.34 14.89 -12.80
C SER A 122 -11.33 15.33 -11.72
N GLY A 123 -10.81 15.75 -10.56
CA GLY A 123 -11.61 16.15 -9.41
C GLY A 123 -12.07 15.01 -8.48
N ASN A 124 -11.77 13.75 -8.81
CA ASN A 124 -11.95 12.64 -7.87
C ASN A 124 -10.84 12.62 -6.84
N ASN A 125 -11.14 12.18 -5.62
CA ASN A 125 -10.15 11.98 -4.58
C ASN A 125 -9.09 10.97 -5.01
N ILE A 126 -7.85 11.22 -4.61
CA ILE A 126 -6.74 10.29 -4.82
C ILE A 126 -6.64 9.39 -3.58
N ALA A 127 -6.69 8.08 -3.81
CA ALA A 127 -6.64 7.03 -2.81
C ALA A 127 -5.21 6.55 -2.51
N VAL A 128 -5.06 5.85 -1.39
CA VAL A 128 -3.79 5.27 -0.94
C VAL A 128 -3.78 3.77 -1.18
N ARG A 129 -2.70 3.29 -1.82
CA ARG A 129 -2.35 1.88 -1.93
C ARG A 129 -0.88 1.66 -1.60
N CYS A 130 -0.63 0.73 -0.70
CA CYS A 130 0.70 0.47 -0.17
C CYS A 130 1.23 -0.89 -0.64
N CYS A 131 2.38 -0.90 -1.29
CA CYS A 131 3.09 -2.10 -1.68
C CYS A 131 4.13 -2.48 -0.61
N ALA A 132 4.24 -3.78 -0.31
CA ALA A 132 5.29 -4.29 0.57
C ALA A 132 6.65 -4.22 -0.13
N ASP A 133 7.72 -4.09 0.64
CA ASP A 133 9.07 -4.27 0.12
C ASP A 133 9.34 -5.77 -0.04
N ASP A 134 9.51 -6.23 -1.28
CA ASP A 134 9.90 -7.61 -1.60
C ASP A 134 11.20 -7.97 -0.86
N TYR A 135 11.14 -8.92 0.08
CA TYR A 135 12.30 -9.52 0.76
C TYR A 135 12.40 -11.02 0.48
#